data_AF-A0A3D6CX26-F1
#
_entry.id   AF-A0A3D6CX26-F1
#
_cell.length_a   1.000
_cell.length_b   1.000
_cell.length_c   1.000
_cell.angle_alpha   90.00
_cell.angle_beta   90.00
_cell.angle_gamma   90.00
#
_symmetry.space_group_name_H-M   'P 1'
#
loop_
_entity.id
_entity.type
_entity.pdbx_description
1 polymer ?
#
loop_
_entity_poly.entity_id
_entity_poly.type
_entity_poly.pdbx_seq_one_letter_code
_entity_poly.pdbx_strand_id
1 'polypeptide(L)'
;MPATPIIMPQLGESIAEATIIDLLVAEGDSVTEGQDIIEVETQKATMNVTAPCDGVIGKYTVEIGESYAVGDVLGQAQAEGEKETARPALKPNSPVPAAPPSKAGDFSHSSSTNKPAEVGSGGSFSVVKPTIKGLPVPAQFVGAQYMSPRMKARMYELGLREADLAGIAGSGAGGRLTIQDFEKFLTQLEHARLTKASSMRVAVADAMRRSWTRPLA
;
A
#
# COMPACT_ATOMS: atom_id res chain seq x y z
N MET A 1 14.16 12.39 -23.73
CA MET A 1 14.89 11.54 -22.77
C MET A 1 13.91 11.28 -21.62
N PRO A 2 13.69 10.03 -21.19
CA PRO A 2 12.79 9.76 -20.08
C PRO A 2 13.38 10.40 -18.81
N ALA A 3 12.62 11.30 -18.19
CA ALA A 3 12.95 11.89 -16.90
C ALA A 3 12.38 10.98 -15.80
N THR A 4 13.25 10.42 -14.99
CA THR A 4 12.90 9.60 -13.84
C THR A 4 12.80 10.51 -12.61
N PRO A 5 11.65 10.56 -11.91
CA PRO A 5 11.52 11.36 -10.70
C PRO A 5 12.40 10.78 -9.57
N ILE A 6 13.17 11.65 -8.93
CA ILE A 6 13.90 11.34 -7.69
C ILE A 6 12.91 11.55 -6.55
N ILE A 7 12.55 10.48 -5.85
CA ILE A 7 11.59 10.51 -4.75
C ILE A 7 12.30 10.44 -3.40
N MET A 8 11.75 11.11 -2.39
CA MET A 8 12.22 10.96 -1.01
C MET A 8 11.99 9.51 -0.56
N PRO A 9 13.06 8.76 -0.20
CA PRO A 9 12.93 7.37 0.21
C PRO A 9 12.27 7.28 1.59
N GLN A 10 11.86 6.07 1.96
CA GLN A 10 11.35 5.84 3.30
C GLN A 10 12.48 5.78 4.32
N LEU A 11 12.55 6.79 5.19
CA LEU A 11 13.64 6.98 6.16
C LEU A 11 13.38 6.28 7.51
N GLY A 12 12.17 5.73 7.72
CA GLY A 12 11.81 4.94 8.91
C GLY A 12 10.31 4.71 9.04
N GLU A 13 9.88 3.81 9.93
CA GLU A 13 8.46 3.51 10.15
C GLU A 13 7.68 4.67 10.79
N SER A 14 8.36 5.58 11.49
CA SER A 14 7.76 6.71 12.21
C SER A 14 8.24 8.08 11.72
N ILE A 15 8.93 8.14 10.58
CA ILE A 15 9.47 9.38 10.01
C ILE A 15 8.62 9.77 8.81
N ALA A 16 7.89 10.88 8.94
CA ALA A 16 7.00 11.39 7.89
C ALA A 16 7.69 12.41 6.97
N GLU A 17 8.72 13.10 7.47
CA GLU A 17 9.40 14.19 6.78
C GLU A 17 10.89 14.23 7.14
N ALA A 18 11.69 14.83 6.26
CA ALA A 18 13.11 15.06 6.47
C ALA A 18 13.55 16.38 5.84
N THR A 19 14.56 17.01 6.45
CA THR A 19 15.12 18.29 6.04
C THR A 19 16.36 18.06 5.19
N ILE A 20 16.48 18.76 4.07
CA ILE A 20 17.67 18.64 3.22
C ILE A 20 18.80 19.49 3.80
N ILE A 21 19.93 18.88 4.10
CA ILE A 21 21.12 19.60 4.61
C ILE A 21 22.02 20.04 3.46
N ASP A 22 22.25 19.14 2.50
CA ASP A 22 23.21 19.38 1.42
C ASP A 22 22.88 18.59 0.15
N LEU A 23 23.32 19.12 -0.98
CA LEU A 23 23.26 18.48 -2.29
C LEU A 23 24.67 18.05 -2.68
N LEU A 24 24.95 16.75 -2.62
CA LEU A 24 26.27 16.20 -2.94
C LEU A 24 26.57 16.29 -4.45
N VAL A 25 25.53 16.37 -5.28
CA VAL A 25 25.62 16.39 -6.73
C VAL A 25 24.81 17.54 -7.29
N ALA A 26 25.42 18.37 -8.15
CA ALA A 26 24.79 19.53 -8.75
C ALA A 26 23.91 19.17 -9.96
N GLU A 27 23.06 20.13 -10.37
CA GLU A 27 22.29 20.01 -11.61
C GLU A 27 23.23 19.89 -12.82
N GLY A 28 23.04 18.87 -13.65
CA GLY A 28 23.85 18.61 -14.83
C GLY A 28 25.04 17.66 -14.63
N ASP A 29 25.29 17.21 -13.40
CA ASP A 29 26.33 16.21 -13.13
C ASP A 29 25.87 14.78 -13.46
N SER A 30 26.81 13.96 -13.90
CA SER A 30 26.59 12.53 -14.14
C SER A 30 26.60 11.73 -12.83
N VAL A 31 25.62 10.86 -12.66
CA VAL A 31 25.44 9.97 -11.51
C VAL A 31 25.26 8.52 -11.94
N THR A 32 25.69 7.61 -11.09
CA THR A 32 25.41 6.17 -11.25
C THR A 32 24.26 5.73 -10.34
N GLU A 33 23.54 4.68 -10.71
CA GLU A 33 22.51 4.07 -9.86
C GLU A 33 23.08 3.74 -8.47
N GLY A 34 22.36 4.14 -7.42
CA GLY A 34 22.78 3.91 -6.04
C GLY A 34 23.84 4.88 -5.51
N GLN A 35 24.28 5.88 -6.28
CA GLN A 35 25.15 6.95 -5.78
C GLN A 35 24.36 7.93 -4.90
N ASP A 36 24.95 8.35 -3.78
CA ASP A 36 24.38 9.37 -2.90
C ASP A 36 24.35 10.75 -3.57
N ILE A 37 23.18 11.36 -3.63
CA ILE A 37 22.93 12.63 -4.33
C ILE A 37 22.50 13.76 -3.40
N ILE A 38 21.76 13.45 -2.34
CA ILE A 38 21.23 14.42 -1.37
C ILE A 38 21.43 13.88 0.04
N GLU A 39 21.85 14.75 0.96
CA GLU A 39 21.93 14.44 2.39
C GLU A 39 20.73 15.03 3.12
N VAL A 40 20.02 14.17 3.87
CA VAL A 40 18.80 14.54 4.59
C VAL A 40 18.94 14.25 6.07
N GLU A 41 18.48 15.18 6.90
CA GLU A 41 18.40 15.06 8.35
C GLU A 41 16.97 14.79 8.79
N THR A 42 16.85 13.85 9.71
CA THR A 42 15.64 13.63 10.49
C THR A 42 15.93 14.02 11.94
N GLN A 43 14.89 14.10 12.79
CA GLN A 43 15.04 14.45 14.21
C GLN A 43 16.09 13.61 14.98
N LYS A 44 16.46 12.43 14.48
CA LYS A 44 17.32 11.47 15.19
C LYS A 44 18.51 10.96 14.39
N ALA A 45 18.51 11.09 13.06
CA ALA A 45 19.53 10.51 12.20
C ALA A 45 19.67 11.28 10.88
N THR A 46 20.88 11.26 10.34
CA THR A 46 21.18 11.71 8.98
C THR A 46 21.23 10.51 8.05
N MET A 47 20.66 10.66 6.86
CA MET A 47 20.58 9.61 5.84
C MET A 47 20.82 10.22 4.46
N ASN A 48 21.25 9.40 3.52
CA ASN A 48 21.51 9.83 2.15
C ASN A 48 20.43 9.30 1.22
N VAL A 49 20.00 10.14 0.28
CA VAL A 49 19.13 9.76 -0.83
C VAL A 49 20.00 9.38 -2.01
N THR A 50 19.72 8.21 -2.59
CA THR A 50 20.47 7.65 -3.72
C THR A 50 19.79 7.91 -5.05
N ALA A 51 20.60 7.94 -6.13
CA ALA A 51 20.10 8.08 -7.49
C ALA A 51 19.31 6.83 -7.94
N PRO A 52 18.11 6.99 -8.53
CA PRO A 52 17.26 5.88 -8.94
C PRO A 52 17.67 5.23 -10.28
N CYS A 53 18.55 5.87 -11.06
CA CYS A 53 19.03 5.38 -12.35
C CYS A 53 20.36 6.02 -12.74
N ASP A 54 21.12 5.34 -13.61
CA ASP A 54 22.29 5.93 -14.27
C ASP A 54 21.89 7.08 -15.21
N GLY A 55 22.62 8.19 -15.14
CA GLY A 55 22.39 9.30 -16.06
C GLY A 55 22.87 10.64 -15.53
N VAL A 56 22.12 11.69 -15.85
CA VAL A 56 22.46 13.07 -15.46
C VAL A 56 21.37 13.63 -14.56
N ILE A 57 21.75 14.28 -13.48
CA ILE A 57 20.80 15.01 -12.63
C ILE A 57 20.22 16.18 -13.44
N GLY A 58 18.89 16.20 -13.56
CA GLY A 58 18.16 17.30 -14.16
C GLY A 58 18.00 18.46 -13.18
N LYS A 59 16.78 18.98 -13.08
CA LYS A 59 16.46 20.10 -12.18
C LYS A 59 16.03 19.59 -10.81
N TYR A 60 16.56 20.18 -9.74
CA TYR A 60 16.05 19.98 -8.38
C TYR A 60 14.83 20.88 -8.15
N THR A 61 13.82 20.32 -7.50
CA THR A 61 12.62 21.07 -7.07
C THR A 61 12.73 21.50 -5.61
N VAL A 62 13.85 21.19 -4.98
CA VAL A 62 14.06 21.30 -3.54
C VAL A 62 15.05 22.40 -3.17
N GLU A 63 14.85 22.96 -2.00
CA GLU A 63 15.70 23.97 -1.39
C GLU A 63 16.44 23.42 -0.17
N ILE A 64 17.67 23.87 0.04
CA ILE A 64 18.49 23.50 1.20
C ILE A 64 17.86 24.12 2.46
N GLY A 65 17.71 23.32 3.51
CA GLY A 65 17.14 23.74 4.80
C GLY A 65 15.61 23.63 4.88
N GLU A 66 14.95 23.19 3.82
CA GLU A 66 13.51 22.93 3.82
C GLU A 66 13.20 21.44 4.09
N SER A 67 12.05 21.20 4.71
CA SER A 67 11.55 19.86 5.05
C SER A 67 10.57 19.36 4.00
N TYR A 68 10.78 18.13 3.53
CA TYR A 68 9.94 17.45 2.54
C TYR A 68 9.41 16.13 3.09
N ALA A 69 8.21 15.73 2.67
CA ALA A 69 7.60 14.48 3.14
C ALA A 69 8.18 13.26 2.43
N VAL A 70 8.09 12.10 3.08
CA VAL A 70 8.43 10.81 2.44
C VAL A 70 7.52 10.59 1.23
N GLY A 71 8.13 10.28 0.08
CA GLY A 71 7.45 10.12 -1.20
C GLY A 71 7.33 11.39 -2.05
N ASP A 72 7.76 12.55 -1.55
CA ASP A 72 7.80 13.78 -2.35
C ASP A 72 8.87 13.71 -3.45
N VAL A 73 8.62 14.42 -4.54
CA VAL A 73 9.55 14.51 -5.68
C VAL A 73 10.59 15.57 -5.40
N LEU A 74 11.84 15.14 -5.19
CA LEU A 74 12.97 16.02 -4.90
C LEU A 74 13.57 16.64 -6.17
N GLY A 75 13.44 15.94 -7.30
CA GLY A 75 13.97 16.38 -8.58
C GLY A 75 13.72 15.36 -9.68
N GLN A 76 14.38 15.57 -10.81
CA GLN A 76 14.31 14.66 -11.95
C GLN A 76 15.71 14.27 -12.38
N ALA A 77 15.97 12.98 -12.54
CA ALA A 77 17.16 12.47 -13.22
C ALA A 77 16.79 12.16 -14.67
N GLN A 78 17.66 12.51 -15.61
CA GLN A 78 17.55 12.08 -17.00
C GLN A 78 18.33 10.79 -17.14
N ALA A 79 17.64 9.67 -17.35
CA ALA A 79 18.31 8.42 -17.64
C ALA A 79 19.09 8.57 -18.95
N GLU A 80 20.40 8.33 -18.90
CA GLU A 80 21.18 8.20 -20.13
C GLU A 80 20.79 6.84 -20.71
N GLY A 81 19.77 6.88 -21.58
CA GLY A 81 19.30 5.71 -22.30
C GLY A 81 20.52 5.03 -22.91
N GLU A 82 20.69 3.77 -22.53
CA GLU A 82 21.63 2.80 -23.08
C GLU A 82 22.10 3.24 -24.46
N LYS A 83 23.34 3.73 -24.50
CA LYS A 83 24.14 3.66 -25.71
C LYS A 83 24.03 2.22 -26.17
N GLU A 84 23.32 2.05 -27.27
CA GLU A 84 23.07 0.81 -28.00
C GLU A 84 24.41 0.08 -28.20
N THR A 85 24.80 -0.73 -27.21
CA THR A 85 25.94 -1.63 -27.33
C THR A 85 25.41 -2.87 -28.05
N ALA A 86 25.45 -2.73 -29.37
CA ALA A 86 25.40 -3.78 -30.37
C ALA A 86 25.73 -5.17 -29.79
N ARG A 87 24.69 -5.99 -29.60
CA ARG A 87 24.83 -7.43 -29.42
C ARG A 87 25.07 -8.05 -30.80
N PRO A 88 26.23 -8.68 -31.08
CA PRO A 88 26.44 -9.33 -32.37
C PRO A 88 25.50 -10.53 -32.49
N ALA A 89 24.77 -10.56 -33.60
CA ALA A 89 23.87 -11.63 -33.99
C ALA A 89 24.60 -12.98 -34.07
N LEU A 90 24.09 -13.98 -33.35
CA LEU A 90 24.36 -15.39 -33.60
C LEU A 90 23.17 -15.99 -34.35
N LYS A 91 23.45 -16.44 -35.58
CA LYS A 91 22.51 -17.03 -36.54
C LYS A 91 21.92 -18.36 -36.05
N PRO A 92 20.68 -18.68 -36.43
CA PRO A 92 20.07 -19.99 -36.20
C PRO A 92 20.46 -20.97 -37.31
N ASN A 93 20.71 -22.23 -36.96
CA ASN A 93 20.74 -23.33 -37.93
C ASN A 93 20.02 -24.55 -37.33
N SER A 94 18.93 -24.97 -37.98
CA SER A 94 18.25 -26.26 -37.81
C SER A 94 18.87 -27.29 -38.81
N PRO A 95 18.37 -28.54 -39.03
CA PRO A 95 17.26 -29.30 -38.40
C PRO A 95 17.43 -30.86 -38.25
N VAL A 96 16.44 -31.49 -37.57
CA VAL A 96 15.86 -32.89 -37.61
C VAL A 96 16.71 -34.17 -37.34
N PRO A 97 16.13 -35.40 -37.07
CA PRO A 97 14.74 -35.80 -36.70
C PRO A 97 14.56 -36.97 -35.67
N ALA A 98 13.28 -37.19 -35.28
CA ALA A 98 12.54 -38.47 -35.04
C ALA A 98 12.48 -39.13 -33.64
N ALA A 99 11.22 -39.30 -33.16
CA ALA A 99 10.74 -40.07 -32.01
C ALA A 99 10.70 -41.61 -32.30
N PRO A 100 10.46 -42.53 -31.32
CA PRO A 100 9.13 -42.76 -30.72
C PRO A 100 9.12 -43.17 -29.20
N PRO A 101 7.95 -43.41 -28.56
CA PRO A 101 7.74 -43.33 -27.11
C PRO A 101 7.66 -44.69 -26.38
N SER A 102 7.86 -44.69 -25.05
CA SER A 102 7.36 -45.77 -24.18
C SER A 102 7.17 -45.41 -22.70
N LYS A 103 5.96 -45.73 -22.25
CA LYS A 103 5.53 -46.32 -20.98
C LYS A 103 5.41 -45.47 -19.71
N ALA A 104 4.14 -45.32 -19.34
CA ALA A 104 3.64 -45.28 -17.98
C ALA A 104 4.18 -46.42 -17.10
N GLY A 105 4.47 -46.08 -15.85
CA GLY A 105 4.87 -46.99 -14.80
C GLY A 105 4.74 -46.28 -13.45
N ASP A 106 3.77 -46.76 -12.69
CA ASP A 106 3.35 -46.39 -11.34
C ASP A 106 4.46 -46.53 -10.29
N PHE A 107 4.59 -45.56 -9.38
CA PHE A 107 5.07 -45.80 -8.01
C PHE A 107 4.43 -44.81 -7.02
N SER A 108 3.39 -45.33 -6.37
CA SER A 108 2.97 -45.10 -4.99
C SER A 108 4.05 -44.62 -4.01
N HIS A 109 3.70 -43.64 -3.15
CA HIS A 109 3.87 -43.58 -1.68
C HIS A 109 3.44 -42.17 -1.22
N SER A 110 2.81 -41.91 -0.09
CA SER A 110 2.08 -42.70 0.90
C SER A 110 1.33 -41.68 1.75
N SER A 111 0.12 -42.06 2.14
CA SER A 111 -0.78 -41.39 3.06
C SER A 111 -0.17 -41.10 4.45
N SER A 112 -0.60 -40.01 5.08
CA SER A 112 -1.03 -40.10 6.49
C SER A 112 -2.06 -39.03 6.85
N THR A 113 -3.27 -39.53 7.07
CA THR A 113 -4.40 -38.95 7.79
C THR A 113 -4.01 -38.49 9.19
N ASN A 114 -4.48 -37.31 9.63
CA ASN A 114 -4.98 -37.21 11.01
C ASN A 114 -5.99 -36.07 11.22
N LYS A 115 -7.17 -36.45 11.69
CA LYS A 115 -8.24 -35.64 12.28
C LYS A 115 -8.76 -36.47 13.47
N PRO A 116 -9.40 -35.90 14.49
CA PRO A 116 -8.97 -34.89 15.46
C PRO A 116 -8.83 -35.52 16.87
N ALA A 117 -8.03 -34.95 17.76
CA ALA A 117 -7.99 -35.36 19.17
C ALA A 117 -8.36 -34.18 20.08
N GLU A 118 -9.44 -34.40 20.82
CA GLU A 118 -10.00 -33.57 21.87
C GLU A 118 -9.24 -33.83 23.18
N VAL A 119 -8.83 -32.77 23.88
CA VAL A 119 -8.53 -32.80 25.31
C VAL A 119 -8.80 -31.43 25.91
N GLY A 120 -9.82 -31.36 26.76
CA GLY A 120 -10.16 -30.18 27.54
C GLY A 120 -9.41 -30.11 28.86
N SER A 121 -9.16 -28.87 29.30
CA SER A 121 -9.25 -28.35 30.68
C SER A 121 -8.79 -26.89 30.58
N GLY A 122 -9.64 -25.90 30.79
CA GLY A 122 -10.09 -25.54 32.14
C GLY A 122 -9.63 -24.11 32.42
N GLY A 123 -10.31 -23.15 31.80
CA GLY A 123 -10.09 -21.71 31.99
C GLY A 123 -11.26 -20.97 31.35
N SER A 124 -12.29 -20.70 32.13
CA SER A 124 -13.49 -19.99 31.70
C SER A 124 -13.16 -18.53 31.41
N PHE A 125 -12.60 -18.25 30.23
CA PHE A 125 -12.71 -16.93 29.65
C PHE A 125 -14.13 -16.82 29.13
N SER A 126 -14.98 -16.14 29.91
CA SER A 126 -16.26 -15.68 29.42
C SER A 126 -16.01 -14.95 28.10
N VAL A 127 -16.51 -15.50 26.99
CA VAL A 127 -16.54 -14.82 25.70
C VAL A 127 -17.30 -13.52 25.93
N VAL A 128 -16.56 -12.42 26.06
CA VAL A 128 -17.12 -11.08 26.22
C VAL A 128 -17.81 -10.76 24.91
N LYS A 129 -19.14 -10.90 24.87
CA LYS A 129 -19.94 -10.38 23.77
C LYS A 129 -19.90 -8.85 23.86
N PRO A 130 -19.32 -8.13 22.88
CA PRO A 130 -19.33 -6.69 22.92
C PRO A 130 -20.78 -6.21 22.87
N THR A 131 -21.21 -5.54 23.94
CA THR A 131 -22.58 -5.01 24.11
C THR A 131 -22.76 -3.68 23.35
N ILE A 132 -21.71 -3.18 22.72
CA ILE A 132 -21.73 -1.94 21.93
C ILE A 132 -22.16 -2.29 20.50
N LYS A 133 -23.48 -2.30 20.23
CA LYS A 133 -24.04 -2.36 18.86
C LYS A 133 -23.89 -1.02 18.10
N GLY A 134 -22.94 -0.19 18.49
CA GLY A 134 -22.94 1.25 18.20
C GLY A 134 -21.91 1.71 17.17
N LEU A 135 -20.86 0.94 16.92
CA LEU A 135 -19.91 1.21 15.84
C LEU A 135 -19.57 -0.14 15.17
N PRO A 136 -19.94 -0.35 13.90
CA PRO A 136 -19.48 -1.50 13.16
C PRO A 136 -18.03 -1.26 12.76
N VAL A 137 -17.09 -1.49 13.67
CA VAL A 137 -15.71 -1.75 13.28
C VAL A 137 -15.51 -3.26 13.42
N PRO A 138 -15.75 -4.04 12.35
CA PRO A 138 -15.67 -5.48 12.46
C PRO A 138 -14.18 -5.86 12.60
N ALA A 139 -13.80 -6.27 13.81
CA ALA A 139 -12.44 -6.60 14.24
C ALA A 139 -11.79 -7.82 13.53
N GLN A 140 -12.39 -8.32 12.44
CA GLN A 140 -11.90 -9.46 11.66
C GLN A 140 -11.74 -9.14 10.17
N PHE A 141 -11.96 -7.89 9.76
CA PHE A 141 -11.79 -7.51 8.36
C PHE A 141 -10.32 -7.20 8.09
N VAL A 142 -9.67 -8.13 7.39
CA VAL A 142 -8.66 -7.74 6.41
C VAL A 142 -9.36 -6.71 5.53
N GLY A 143 -8.90 -5.46 5.56
CA GLY A 143 -9.58 -4.35 4.89
C GLY A 143 -9.82 -4.61 3.41
N ALA A 144 -10.42 -3.63 2.74
CA ALA A 144 -10.70 -3.59 1.30
C ALA A 144 -9.49 -3.80 0.34
N GLN A 145 -8.39 -4.37 0.82
CA GLN A 145 -7.13 -4.68 0.14
C GLN A 145 -7.32 -5.35 -1.23
N TYR A 146 -8.40 -6.10 -1.41
CA TYR A 146 -8.70 -6.75 -2.70
C TYR A 146 -10.08 -6.34 -3.23
N MET A 147 -10.09 -5.50 -4.26
CA MET A 147 -11.30 -5.02 -4.94
C MET A 147 -11.36 -5.54 -6.37
N SER A 148 -12.55 -5.86 -6.87
CA SER A 148 -12.71 -6.23 -8.29
C SER A 148 -12.42 -5.05 -9.24
N PRO A 149 -11.90 -5.28 -10.47
CA PRO A 149 -11.62 -4.21 -11.43
C PRO A 149 -12.82 -3.32 -11.74
N ARG A 150 -14.01 -3.93 -11.85
CA ARG A 150 -15.28 -3.21 -12.07
C ARG A 150 -15.67 -2.34 -10.88
N MET A 151 -15.36 -2.77 -9.66
CA MET A 151 -15.59 -1.97 -8.45
C MET A 151 -14.64 -0.78 -8.39
N LYS A 152 -13.35 -0.96 -8.74
CA LYS A 152 -12.39 0.16 -8.84
C LYS A 152 -12.84 1.22 -9.85
N ALA A 153 -13.32 0.81 -11.02
CA ALA A 153 -13.87 1.75 -12.01
C ALA A 153 -15.03 2.58 -11.44
N ARG A 154 -16.00 1.94 -10.77
CA ARG A 154 -17.12 2.65 -10.12
C ARG A 154 -16.70 3.56 -8.99
N MET A 155 -15.70 3.15 -8.22
CA MET A 155 -15.13 3.97 -7.15
C MET A 155 -14.53 5.27 -7.72
N TYR A 156 -13.80 5.19 -8.83
CA TYR A 156 -13.26 6.36 -9.52
C TYR A 156 -14.35 7.27 -10.10
N GLU A 157 -15.41 6.71 -10.69
CA GLU A 157 -16.56 7.50 -11.19
C GLU A 157 -17.21 8.32 -10.07
N LEU A 158 -17.27 7.77 -8.85
CA LEU A 158 -17.88 8.41 -7.69
C LEU A 158 -16.89 9.25 -6.87
N GLY A 159 -15.62 9.30 -7.27
CA GLY A 159 -14.57 10.04 -6.54
C GLY A 159 -14.28 9.50 -5.14
N LEU A 160 -14.61 8.24 -4.87
CA LEU A 160 -14.38 7.59 -3.57
C LEU A 160 -12.95 7.07 -3.47
N ARG A 161 -12.41 7.01 -2.26
CA ARG A 161 -11.08 6.44 -1.99
C ARG A 161 -11.22 5.07 -1.33
N GLU A 162 -10.17 4.25 -1.39
CA GLU A 162 -10.17 2.91 -0.78
C GLU A 162 -10.47 2.95 0.74
N ALA A 163 -10.03 4.02 1.42
CA ALA A 163 -10.32 4.26 2.84
C ALA A 163 -11.83 4.39 3.14
N ASP A 164 -12.61 4.93 2.21
CA ASP A 164 -14.07 5.13 2.38
C ASP A 164 -14.82 3.79 2.35
N LEU A 165 -14.22 2.74 1.79
CA LEU A 165 -14.81 1.40 1.67
C LEU A 165 -14.34 0.43 2.75
N ALA A 166 -13.53 0.88 3.72
CA ALA A 166 -12.99 0.04 4.78
C ALA A 166 -14.08 -0.63 5.66
N GLY A 167 -15.29 -0.06 5.69
CA GLY A 167 -16.44 -0.59 6.44
C GLY A 167 -17.31 -1.59 5.67
N ILE A 168 -17.05 -1.86 4.40
CA ILE A 168 -17.89 -2.72 3.56
C ILE A 168 -17.33 -4.14 3.55
N ALA A 169 -18.21 -5.13 3.72
CA ALA A 169 -17.84 -6.52 3.65
C ALA A 169 -17.83 -7.04 2.20
N GLY A 170 -16.70 -7.59 1.75
CA GLY A 170 -16.56 -8.20 0.43
C GLY A 170 -17.11 -9.62 0.38
N SER A 171 -18.03 -9.90 -0.55
CA SER A 171 -18.63 -11.24 -0.74
C SER A 171 -17.96 -12.06 -1.84
N GLY A 172 -16.97 -11.51 -2.55
CA GLY A 172 -16.29 -12.24 -3.63
C GLY A 172 -15.29 -13.27 -3.10
N ALA A 173 -14.82 -14.18 -3.98
CA ALA A 173 -13.84 -15.19 -3.58
C ALA A 173 -12.56 -14.54 -3.03
N GLY A 174 -12.08 -15.05 -1.90
CA GLY A 174 -10.98 -14.47 -1.13
C GLY A 174 -11.36 -13.25 -0.30
N GLY A 175 -12.65 -12.98 -0.08
CA GLY A 175 -13.13 -11.81 0.67
C GLY A 175 -13.06 -10.50 -0.12
N ARG A 176 -12.95 -10.58 -1.46
CA ARG A 176 -12.82 -9.39 -2.31
C ARG A 176 -14.12 -8.57 -2.36
N LEU A 177 -13.98 -7.26 -2.46
CA LEU A 177 -15.11 -6.35 -2.64
C LEU A 177 -15.60 -6.32 -4.08
N THR A 178 -16.88 -6.64 -4.26
CA THR A 178 -17.55 -6.63 -5.56
C THR A 178 -18.44 -5.40 -5.72
N ILE A 179 -18.80 -5.09 -6.96
CA ILE A 179 -19.75 -4.01 -7.27
C ILE A 179 -21.13 -4.25 -6.62
N GLN A 180 -21.53 -5.52 -6.51
CA GLN A 180 -22.83 -5.90 -5.93
C GLN A 180 -22.87 -5.61 -4.43
N ASP A 181 -21.76 -5.84 -3.74
CA ASP A 181 -21.63 -5.53 -2.30
C ASP A 181 -21.76 -4.02 -2.07
N PHE A 182 -21.13 -3.23 -2.94
CA PHE A 182 -21.18 -1.78 -2.87
C PHE A 182 -22.58 -1.22 -3.19
N GLU A 183 -23.23 -1.69 -4.25
CA GLU A 183 -24.61 -1.28 -4.59
C GLU A 183 -25.61 -1.69 -3.49
N LYS A 184 -25.44 -2.88 -2.92
CA LYS A 184 -26.24 -3.33 -1.77
C LYS A 184 -26.01 -2.45 -0.55
N PHE A 185 -24.77 -2.02 -0.30
CA PHE A 185 -24.46 -1.09 0.78
C PHE A 185 -25.12 0.28 0.57
N LEU A 186 -25.04 0.84 -0.64
CA LEU A 186 -25.69 2.12 -0.97
C LEU A 186 -27.20 2.06 -0.80
N THR A 187 -27.84 1.02 -1.34
CA THR A 187 -29.28 0.82 -1.16
C THR A 187 -29.62 0.66 0.32
N GLN A 188 -28.82 -0.08 1.10
CA GLN A 188 -29.03 -0.19 2.54
C GLN A 188 -28.90 1.16 3.27
N LEU A 189 -27.96 2.02 2.87
CA LEU A 189 -27.84 3.37 3.41
C LEU A 189 -29.05 4.24 3.08
N GLU A 190 -29.57 4.17 1.86
CA GLU A 190 -30.78 4.91 1.46
C GLU A 190 -32.02 4.47 2.27
N HIS A 191 -32.12 3.16 2.56
CA HIS A 191 -33.22 2.61 3.35
C HIS A 191 -33.01 2.78 4.85
N ALA A 192 -31.79 3.05 5.30
CA ALA A 192 -31.49 3.30 6.70
C ALA A 192 -32.07 4.66 7.11
N ARG A 193 -33.25 4.62 7.74
CA ARG A 193 -33.85 5.80 8.35
C ARG A 193 -32.96 6.30 9.49
N LEU A 194 -32.34 7.47 9.27
CA LEU A 194 -31.68 8.23 10.32
C LEU A 194 -32.70 8.56 11.41
N THR A 195 -32.54 7.96 12.58
CA THR A 195 -33.35 8.31 13.75
C THR A 195 -32.72 9.50 14.46
N LYS A 196 -33.55 10.41 14.97
CA LYS A 196 -33.07 11.57 15.72
C LYS A 196 -32.30 11.08 16.95
N ALA A 197 -31.08 11.56 17.13
CA ALA A 197 -30.27 11.22 18.29
C ALA A 197 -31.00 11.62 19.58
N SER A 198 -30.88 10.81 20.63
CA SER A 198 -31.47 11.14 21.93
C SER A 198 -30.84 12.40 22.52
N SER A 199 -31.60 13.13 23.33
CA SER A 199 -31.13 14.36 24.01
C SER A 199 -29.82 14.13 24.77
N MET A 200 -29.67 12.97 25.41
CA MET A 200 -28.45 12.60 26.13
C MET A 200 -27.25 12.39 25.19
N ARG A 201 -27.42 11.78 24.02
CA ARG A 201 -26.34 11.63 23.03
C ARG A 201 -25.91 12.97 22.46
N VAL A 202 -26.87 13.86 22.22
CA VAL A 202 -26.58 15.23 21.75
C VAL A 202 -25.80 16.00 22.82
N ALA A 203 -26.22 15.93 24.09
CA ALA A 203 -25.54 16.61 25.19
C ALA A 203 -24.10 16.10 25.41
N VAL A 204 -23.87 14.78 25.33
CA VAL A 204 -22.52 14.20 25.43
C VAL A 204 -21.63 14.65 24.26
N ALA A 205 -22.15 14.62 23.03
CA ALA A 205 -21.40 15.07 21.86
C ALA A 205 -21.01 16.56 21.96
N ASP A 206 -21.92 17.40 22.46
CA ASP A 206 -21.66 18.82 22.69
C ASP A 206 -20.61 19.04 23.81
N ALA A 207 -20.69 18.27 24.89
CA ALA A 207 -19.68 18.29 25.95
C ALA A 207 -18.27 17.91 25.44
N MET A 208 -18.16 16.88 24.58
CA MET A 208 -16.91 16.48 23.94
C MET A 208 -16.34 17.56 23.02
N ARG A 209 -17.19 18.26 22.25
CA ARG A 209 -16.75 19.40 21.41
C ARG A 209 -16.20 20.54 22.25
N ARG A 210 -16.86 20.84 23.38
CA ARG A 210 -16.45 21.89 24.32
C ARG A 210 -15.16 21.54 25.05
N SER A 211 -14.92 20.26 25.36
CA SER A 211 -13.65 19.86 25.99
C SER A 211 -12.47 19.92 25.02
N TRP A 212 -12.69 19.63 23.73
CA TRP A 212 -11.64 19.71 22.72
C TRP A 212 -11.21 21.16 22.45
N THR A 213 -12.13 22.11 22.55
CA THR A 213 -11.90 23.53 22.26
C THR A 213 -11.40 24.33 23.47
N ARG A 214 -11.27 23.70 24.65
CA ARG A 214 -10.65 24.35 25.82
C ARG A 214 -9.13 24.15 25.78
N PRO A 215 -8.32 25.22 25.74
CA PRO A 215 -6.89 25.08 25.94
C PRO A 215 -6.64 24.53 27.35
N LEU A 216 -5.74 23.55 27.45
CA LEU A 216 -5.25 23.06 28.74
C LEU A 216 -4.55 24.23 29.43
N ALA A 217 -5.15 24.70 30.53
CA ALA A 217 -4.60 25.75 31.38
C ALA A 217 -3.44 25.22 32.24
#